data_AF-A0A3A8J802-F1
#
_entry.id   AF-A0A3A8J802-F1
#
_cell.length_a   1.000
_cell.length_b   1.000
_cell.length_c   1.000
_cell.angle_alpha   90.00
_cell.angle_beta   90.00
_cell.angle_gamma   90.00
#
_symmetry.space_group_name_H-M   'P 1'
#
loop_
_entity.id
_entity.type
_entity.pdbx_description
1 polymer ?
#
loop_
_entity_poly.entity_id
_entity_poly.type
_entity_poly.pdbx_seq_one_letter_code
_entity_poly.pdbx_strand_id
1 'polypeptide(L)'
;MNADSGWGDYEGGATLGGMGSQGGTVVRDEGFRGLLRLTYEADDSRSFHVVTCGISGWLSHPRFFDNAAEALHAFESMKPALEELGATLPEGGPKSTADGRAAGPLLAAFRVRFS
;
A
#
# COMPACT_ATOMS: atom_id res chain seq x y z
N MET A 1 24.21 6.00 -7.76
CA MET A 1 23.78 4.65 -8.15
C MET A 1 22.39 4.49 -7.59
N ASN A 2 21.35 4.61 -8.43
CA ASN A 2 19.97 4.42 -7.98
C ASN A 2 19.81 2.93 -7.71
N ALA A 3 19.70 2.56 -6.42
CA ALA A 3 19.27 1.24 -6.06
C ALA A 3 17.88 1.06 -6.68
N ASP A 4 17.78 0.10 -7.59
CA ASP A 4 16.50 -0.35 -8.12
C ASP A 4 15.66 -0.74 -6.90
N SER A 5 14.66 0.07 -6.56
CA SER A 5 13.93 -0.05 -5.29
C SER A 5 13.09 -1.32 -5.23
N GLY A 6 13.10 -2.16 -6.28
CA GLY A 6 12.32 -3.38 -6.43
C GLY A 6 10.81 -3.14 -6.58
N TRP A 7 10.37 -1.90 -6.41
CA TRP A 7 9.02 -1.45 -6.71
C TRP A 7 8.91 -1.21 -8.22
N GLY A 8 7.84 -1.68 -8.81
CA GLY A 8 7.52 -1.44 -10.21
C GLY A 8 6.02 -1.49 -10.44
N ASP A 9 5.59 -1.18 -11.66
CA ASP A 9 4.17 -1.14 -12.00
C ASP A 9 3.48 -2.48 -11.66
N TYR A 10 2.42 -2.39 -10.88
CA TYR A 10 1.62 -3.56 -10.54
C TYR A 10 0.95 -4.11 -11.81
N GLU A 11 1.08 -5.42 -12.03
CA GLU A 11 0.60 -6.11 -13.24
C GLU A 11 1.05 -5.44 -14.55
N GLY A 12 2.24 -4.86 -14.57
CA GLY A 12 2.76 -4.17 -15.76
C GLY A 12 1.94 -2.94 -16.15
N GLY A 13 1.25 -2.32 -15.19
CA GLY A 13 0.47 -1.10 -15.38
C GLY A 13 -0.96 -1.34 -15.87
N ALA A 14 -1.42 -2.60 -15.91
CA ALA A 14 -2.76 -2.95 -16.40
C ALA A 14 -3.91 -2.32 -15.61
N THR A 15 -3.66 -1.89 -14.38
CA THR A 15 -4.65 -1.25 -13.50
C THR A 15 -4.76 0.27 -13.70
N LEU A 16 -3.76 0.90 -14.33
CA LEU A 16 -3.69 2.35 -14.47
C LEU A 16 -4.82 2.90 -15.33
N GLY A 17 -5.43 4.01 -14.90
CA GLY A 17 -6.61 4.60 -15.56
C GLY A 17 -7.92 3.86 -15.31
N GLY A 18 -7.88 2.68 -14.68
CA GLY A 18 -9.06 1.95 -14.24
C GLY A 18 -9.65 2.50 -12.94
N MET A 19 -10.86 2.04 -12.59
CA MET A 19 -11.47 2.33 -11.29
C MET A 19 -10.76 1.52 -10.20
N GLY A 20 -10.30 2.20 -9.17
CA GLY A 20 -9.67 1.58 -8.02
C GLY A 20 -10.67 1.16 -6.94
N SER A 21 -10.15 0.52 -5.90
CA SER A 21 -10.93 -0.10 -4.81
C SER A 21 -11.71 0.90 -3.95
N GLN A 22 -11.27 2.16 -3.92
CA GLN A 22 -11.88 3.23 -3.15
C GLN A 22 -12.77 4.13 -4.02
N GLY A 23 -12.90 3.81 -5.31
CA GLY A 23 -13.79 4.49 -6.24
C GLY A 23 -13.18 5.72 -6.93
N GLY A 24 -11.85 5.89 -6.85
CA GLY A 24 -11.11 6.86 -7.67
C GLY A 24 -10.57 6.22 -8.96
N THR A 25 -9.96 7.02 -9.82
CA THR A 25 -9.16 6.51 -10.94
C THR A 25 -7.78 6.14 -10.43
N VAL A 26 -7.26 4.96 -10.75
CA VAL A 26 -5.90 4.56 -10.40
C VAL A 26 -4.90 5.41 -11.18
N VAL A 27 -4.21 6.30 -10.48
CA VAL A 27 -3.19 7.20 -11.06
C VAL A 27 -1.81 6.58 -10.97
N ARG A 28 -1.55 5.81 -9.91
CA ARG A 28 -0.28 5.10 -9.71
C ARG A 28 -0.54 3.81 -8.95
N ASP A 29 0.10 2.73 -9.37
CA ASP A 29 -0.06 1.43 -8.75
C ASP A 29 1.25 0.65 -8.84
N GLU A 30 1.89 0.43 -7.70
CA GLU A 30 3.18 -0.23 -7.64
C GLU A 30 3.11 -1.47 -6.76
N GLY A 31 3.78 -2.53 -7.21
CA GLY A 31 3.96 -3.76 -6.47
C GLY A 31 5.42 -4.01 -6.12
N PHE A 32 5.65 -4.77 -5.04
CA PHE A 32 6.98 -5.23 -4.65
C PHE A 32 6.94 -6.73 -4.32
N ARG A 33 7.77 -7.49 -5.03
CA ARG A 33 7.95 -8.95 -4.89
C ARG A 33 6.64 -9.78 -4.91
N GLY A 34 5.59 -9.27 -5.54
CA GLY A 34 4.26 -9.91 -5.60
C GLY A 34 3.51 -9.97 -4.25
N LEU A 35 4.07 -9.40 -3.18
CA LEU A 35 3.50 -9.44 -1.83
C LEU A 35 2.91 -8.10 -1.40
N LEU A 36 3.59 -7.01 -1.72
CA LEU A 36 3.22 -5.66 -1.33
C LEU A 36 2.61 -4.92 -2.51
N ARG A 37 1.66 -4.04 -2.23
CA ARG A 37 1.05 -3.16 -3.22
C ARG A 37 0.77 -1.79 -2.61
N LEU A 38 1.01 -0.75 -3.38
CA LEU A 38 0.62 0.63 -3.08
C LEU A 38 -0.15 1.19 -4.28
N THR A 39 -1.38 1.61 -4.04
CA THR A 39 -2.25 2.18 -5.07
C THR A 39 -2.62 3.60 -4.66
N TYR A 40 -2.36 4.56 -5.53
CA TYR A 40 -2.87 5.92 -5.44
C TYR A 40 -4.04 6.08 -6.41
N GLU A 41 -5.21 6.37 -5.87
CA GLU A 41 -6.41 6.70 -6.64
C GLU A 41 -6.74 8.18 -6.47
N ALA A 42 -7.22 8.81 -7.55
CA ALA A 42 -7.66 10.20 -7.52
C ALA A 42 -8.95 10.41 -8.33
N ASP A 43 -9.72 11.43 -7.93
CA ASP A 43 -10.81 11.99 -8.73
C ASP A 43 -10.89 13.49 -8.48
N ASP A 44 -10.33 14.25 -9.43
CA ASP A 44 -10.23 15.72 -9.37
C ASP A 44 -11.61 16.40 -9.33
N SER A 45 -12.66 15.74 -9.85
CA SER A 45 -14.02 16.32 -9.84
C SER A 45 -14.61 16.43 -8.43
N ARG A 46 -14.04 15.69 -7.46
CA ARG A 46 -14.49 15.63 -6.07
C ARG A 46 -13.36 15.91 -5.07
N SER A 47 -12.21 16.40 -5.53
CA SER A 47 -11.00 16.57 -4.71
C SER A 47 -10.65 15.31 -3.90
N PHE A 48 -10.77 14.15 -4.53
CA PHE A 48 -10.60 12.86 -3.87
C PHE A 48 -9.19 12.35 -4.12
N HIS A 49 -8.44 12.08 -3.05
CA HIS A 49 -7.10 11.47 -3.11
C HIS A 49 -6.99 10.38 -2.04
N VAL A 50 -6.60 9.18 -2.45
CA VAL A 50 -6.46 8.06 -1.53
C VAL A 50 -5.25 7.22 -1.88
N VAL A 51 -4.44 6.90 -0.88
CA VAL A 51 -3.37 5.91 -0.99
C VAL A 51 -3.77 4.69 -0.20
N THR A 52 -3.88 3.55 -0.88
CA THR A 52 -4.13 2.25 -0.26
C THR A 52 -2.84 1.43 -0.30
N CYS A 53 -2.35 1.03 0.87
CA CYS A 53 -1.29 0.03 0.95
C CYS A 53 -1.84 -1.34 1.31
N GLY A 54 -1.20 -2.38 0.78
CA GLY A 54 -1.55 -3.75 1.05
C GLY A 54 -0.33 -4.65 1.25
N ILE A 55 -0.52 -5.64 2.13
CA ILE A 55 0.33 -6.83 2.26
C ILE A 55 -0.59 -8.03 2.08
N SER A 56 -0.34 -8.85 1.06
CA SER A 56 -1.22 -9.96 0.70
C SER A 56 -1.49 -10.88 1.90
N GLY A 57 -2.77 -11.07 2.22
CA GLY A 57 -3.23 -11.89 3.35
C GLY A 57 -3.18 -11.21 4.74
N TRP A 58 -2.65 -10.00 4.85
CA TRP A 58 -2.39 -9.35 6.15
C TRP A 58 -3.03 -7.98 6.33
N LEU A 59 -2.87 -7.10 5.35
CA LEU A 59 -3.20 -5.69 5.50
C LEU A 59 -3.81 -5.14 4.21
N SER A 60 -4.86 -4.36 4.37
CA SER A 60 -5.33 -3.38 3.39
C SER A 60 -5.67 -2.13 4.19
N HIS A 61 -4.98 -1.03 3.90
CA HIS A 61 -5.06 0.20 4.69
C HIS A 61 -5.14 1.42 3.77
N PRO A 62 -6.35 1.97 3.54
CA PRO A 62 -6.54 3.22 2.81
C PRO A 62 -6.27 4.42 3.72
N ARG A 63 -5.68 5.46 3.13
CA ARG A 63 -5.54 6.80 3.72
C ARG A 63 -6.02 7.86 2.75
N PHE A 64 -6.82 8.79 3.24
CA PHE A 64 -7.41 9.85 2.45
C PHE A 64 -6.65 11.16 2.68
N PHE A 65 -6.48 11.93 1.61
CA PHE A 65 -5.72 13.18 1.62
C PHE A 65 -6.51 14.29 0.96
N ASP A 66 -6.24 15.53 1.35
CA ASP A 66 -6.91 16.71 0.79
C ASP A 66 -6.35 17.08 -0.58
N ASN A 67 -5.14 16.64 -0.91
CA ASN A 67 -4.47 16.97 -2.16
C ASN A 67 -3.48 15.89 -2.63
N ALA A 68 -3.18 15.94 -3.94
CA ALA A 68 -2.26 15.01 -4.58
C ALA A 68 -0.82 15.06 -4.03
N ALA A 69 -0.33 16.23 -3.61
CA ALA A 69 1.04 16.36 -3.12
C ALA A 69 1.27 15.59 -1.81
N GLU A 70 0.33 15.71 -0.87
CA GLU A 70 0.34 14.94 0.38
C GLU A 70 0.18 13.44 0.12
N ALA A 71 -0.73 13.06 -0.78
CA ALA A 71 -0.92 11.67 -1.17
C ALA A 71 0.36 11.06 -1.75
N LEU A 72 1.03 11.74 -2.68
CA LEU A 72 2.27 11.27 -3.30
C LEU A 72 3.43 11.21 -2.30
N HIS A 73 3.52 12.18 -1.39
CA HIS A 73 4.51 12.14 -0.30
C HIS A 73 4.26 10.94 0.62
N ALA A 74 3.00 10.70 1.00
CA ALA A 74 2.62 9.53 1.79
C ALA A 74 2.97 8.22 1.07
N PHE A 75 2.65 8.12 -0.22
CA PHE A 75 2.97 6.96 -1.07
C PHE A 75 4.45 6.58 -0.98
N GLU A 76 5.36 7.53 -1.16
CA GLU A 76 6.81 7.25 -1.05
C GLU A 76 7.24 6.91 0.37
N SER A 77 6.71 7.63 1.37
CA SER A 77 7.08 7.41 2.78
C SER A 77 6.66 6.03 3.31
N MET A 78 5.62 5.44 2.72
CA MET A 78 5.07 4.15 3.14
C MET A 78 5.87 2.96 2.60
N LYS A 79 6.56 3.10 1.45
CA LYS A 79 7.34 2.02 0.84
C LYS A 79 8.34 1.35 1.79
N PRO A 80 9.30 2.06 2.41
CA PRO A 80 10.27 1.41 3.29
C PRO A 80 9.61 0.76 4.51
N ALA A 81 8.55 1.35 5.05
CA ALA A 81 7.84 0.77 6.18
C ALA A 81 7.03 -0.48 5.80
N LEU A 82 6.51 -0.55 4.57
CA LEU A 82 5.85 -1.74 4.04
C LEU A 82 6.86 -2.86 3.75
N GLU A 83 8.05 -2.52 3.25
CA GLU A 83 9.12 -3.49 3.05
C GLU A 83 9.57 -4.11 4.39
N GLU A 84 9.80 -3.27 5.40
CA GLU A 84 10.14 -3.71 6.75
C GLU A 84 9.06 -4.64 7.32
N LEU A 85 7.79 -4.23 7.27
CA LEU A 85 6.68 -5.03 7.79
C LEU A 85 6.51 -6.33 6.99
N GLY A 86 6.55 -6.25 5.66
CA GLY A 86 6.42 -7.39 4.76
C GLY A 86 7.53 -8.44 4.94
N ALA A 87 8.74 -8.02 5.32
CA ALA A 87 9.84 -8.95 5.62
C ALA A 87 9.65 -9.72 6.94
N THR A 88 8.79 -9.23 7.85
CA THR A 88 8.52 -9.89 9.15
C THR A 88 7.34 -10.86 9.11
N LEU A 89 6.44 -10.70 8.15
CA LEU A 89 5.19 -11.45 8.07
C LEU A 89 5.33 -12.65 7.13
N PRO A 90 4.85 -13.84 7.48
CA PRO A 90 4.88 -14.97 6.55
C PRO A 90 3.92 -14.72 5.38
N GLU A 91 4.29 -15.16 4.19
CA GLU A 91 3.47 -14.96 2.99
C GLU A 91 2.08 -15.60 3.11
N GLY A 92 1.07 -14.92 2.57
CA GLY A 92 -0.30 -15.44 2.44
C GLY A 92 -1.18 -15.29 3.67
N GLY A 93 -0.75 -14.57 4.70
CA GLY A 93 -1.52 -14.36 5.93
C GLY A 93 -1.16 -15.32 7.07
N PRO A 94 -1.90 -15.27 8.20
CA PRO A 94 -1.65 -16.13 9.34
C PRO A 94 -1.98 -17.58 9.01
N LYS A 95 -1.03 -18.50 9.21
CA LYS A 95 -1.25 -19.95 9.05
C LYS A 95 -1.73 -20.60 10.36
N SER A 96 -1.60 -19.87 11.47
CA SER A 96 -2.07 -20.27 12.79
C SER A 96 -2.60 -19.07 13.59
N THR A 97 -3.33 -19.34 14.67
CA THR A 97 -3.74 -18.30 15.63
C THR A 97 -2.53 -17.63 16.29
N ALA A 98 -1.43 -18.34 16.47
CA ALA A 98 -0.20 -17.78 17.05
C ALA A 98 0.42 -16.74 16.11
N ASP A 99 0.44 -17.01 14.80
CA ASP A 99 0.93 -16.08 13.77
C ASP A 99 0.13 -14.78 13.80
N GLY A 100 -1.21 -14.89 13.86
CA GLY A 100 -2.10 -13.74 13.94
C GLY A 100 -1.85 -12.89 15.20
N ARG A 101 -1.64 -13.55 16.36
CA ARG A 101 -1.31 -12.85 17.61
C ARG A 101 0.05 -12.14 17.54
N ALA A 102 1.05 -12.78 16.92
CA ALA A 102 2.37 -12.19 16.76
C ALA A 102 2.36 -11.00 15.79
N ALA A 103 1.59 -11.08 14.71
CA ALA A 103 1.46 -10.02 13.70
C ALA A 103 0.66 -8.82 14.20
N GLY A 104 -0.33 -9.03 15.07
CA GLY A 104 -1.27 -8.00 15.53
C GLY A 104 -0.61 -6.67 15.96
N PRO A 105 0.36 -6.69 16.90
CA PRO A 105 1.06 -5.47 17.32
C PRO A 105 1.84 -4.78 16.19
N LEU A 106 2.43 -5.54 15.26
CA LEU A 106 3.19 -4.99 14.13
C LEU A 106 2.26 -4.26 13.16
N LEU A 107 1.13 -4.90 12.81
CA LEU A 107 0.08 -4.32 11.96
C LEU A 107 -0.53 -3.07 12.61
N ALA A 108 -0.77 -3.12 13.92
CA ALA A 108 -1.31 -1.99 14.68
C ALA A 108 -0.33 -0.81 14.70
N ALA A 109 0.96 -1.07 14.97
CA ALA A 109 1.99 -0.03 14.97
C ALA A 109 2.13 0.65 13.59
N PHE A 110 2.06 -0.14 12.51
CA PHE A 110 2.06 0.41 11.15
C PHE A 110 0.86 1.33 10.91
N ARG A 111 -0.36 0.90 11.28
CA ARG A 111 -1.57 1.71 11.13
C ARG A 111 -1.51 3.01 11.93
N VAL A 112 -0.96 2.97 13.14
CA VAL A 112 -0.77 4.18 13.97
C VAL A 112 0.24 5.13 13.35
N ARG A 113 1.32 4.62 12.77
CA ARG A 113 2.33 5.44 12.07
C ARG A 113 1.75 6.14 10.84
N PHE A 114 0.78 5.51 10.18
CA PHE A 114 0.17 5.98 8.94
C PHE A 114 -1.34 6.14 9.06
N SER A 115 -1.84 6.76 10.14
CA SER A 115 -3.21 7.26 10.22
C SER A 115 -3.31 8.59 9.50
#